data_AF-A0A729FT67-F1
#
_entry.id   AF-A0A729FT67-F1
#
_cell.length_a   1.000
_cell.length_b   1.000
_cell.length_c   1.000
_cell.angle_alpha   90.00
_cell.angle_beta   90.00
_cell.angle_gamma   90.00
#
_symmetry.space_group_name_H-M   'P 1'
#
loop_
_entity.id
_entity.type
_entity.pdbx_description
1 polymer ?
#
loop_
_entity_poly.entity_id
_entity_poly.type
_entity_poly.pdbx_seq_one_letter_code
_entity_poly.pdbx_strand_id
1 'polypeptide(L)'
;MNDIWWQTYGEGNYHLVLLHGWGLNAEVWHCIREELGSHFTLHLADLPGYGRSSGFGAMTLEEMTAQVAKNAPDQAIWLGWSLGGLVASQMALTHPERVQALVTVASSPCFSAREGWPGIKPEILGGFQQQLSDDFQRTVERFLALQTLGTETARQDARTLKSVVLAQPMPDVEVLNGGLEILKTVDLREPLKSVNMPFLRLYGYLDGLVPRKIAPLLDTLWPHSTSQIMAKAAHAPFISHPAAFCQALITLKSSL
;
A
#
# COMPACT_ATOMS: atom_id res chain seq x y z
N MET A 1 14.70 -21.13 -6.95
CA MET A 1 14.35 -19.74 -7.28
C MET A 1 13.44 -19.26 -6.18
N ASN A 2 13.63 -18.04 -5.70
CA ASN A 2 12.75 -17.49 -4.67
C ASN A 2 11.51 -16.98 -5.40
N ASP A 3 10.34 -17.49 -5.02
CA ASP A 3 9.08 -17.17 -5.66
C ASP A 3 8.22 -16.33 -4.73
N ILE A 4 7.48 -15.39 -5.30
CA ILE A 4 6.52 -14.58 -4.56
C ILE A 4 5.31 -15.45 -4.21
N TRP A 5 4.88 -15.37 -2.96
CA TRP A 5 3.63 -15.96 -2.53
C TRP A 5 2.46 -15.14 -3.07
N TRP A 6 1.59 -15.82 -3.83
CA TRP A 6 0.33 -15.29 -4.35
C TRP A 6 -0.82 -16.18 -3.88
N GLN A 7 -1.97 -15.57 -3.65
CA GLN A 7 -3.24 -16.26 -3.44
C GLN A 7 -4.31 -15.62 -4.31
N THR A 8 -5.07 -16.47 -4.99
CA THR A 8 -6.29 -16.07 -5.68
C THR A 8 -7.51 -16.38 -4.79
N TYR A 9 -8.45 -15.45 -4.68
CA TYR A 9 -9.70 -15.61 -3.95
C TYR A 9 -10.88 -14.97 -4.68
N GLY A 10 -12.06 -15.59 -4.62
CA GLY A 10 -13.27 -15.06 -5.23
C GLY A 10 -13.38 -15.41 -6.71
N GLU A 11 -14.53 -15.09 -7.28
CA GLU A 11 -14.93 -15.56 -8.62
C GLU A 11 -15.49 -14.40 -9.48
N GLY A 12 -15.24 -13.16 -9.08
CA GLY A 12 -15.69 -11.99 -9.83
C GLY A 12 -14.98 -11.83 -11.18
N ASN A 13 -15.68 -11.24 -12.14
CA ASN A 13 -15.25 -11.11 -13.53
C ASN A 13 -14.16 -10.05 -13.80
N TYR A 14 -13.75 -9.28 -12.79
CA TYR A 14 -12.61 -8.37 -12.87
C TYR A 14 -11.51 -8.83 -11.92
N HIS A 15 -10.26 -8.81 -12.38
CA HIS A 15 -9.12 -9.11 -11.53
C HIS A 15 -8.70 -7.88 -10.71
N LEU A 16 -8.43 -8.08 -9.42
CA LEU A 16 -7.98 -7.04 -8.50
C LEU A 16 -6.76 -7.53 -7.72
N VAL A 17 -5.60 -6.95 -8.00
CA VAL A 17 -4.36 -7.18 -7.25
C VAL A 17 -4.37 -6.31 -5.99
N LEU A 18 -4.05 -6.91 -4.84
CA LEU A 18 -4.00 -6.26 -3.53
C LEU A 18 -2.57 -6.33 -2.95
N LEU A 19 -1.87 -5.18 -2.90
CA LEU A 19 -0.50 -5.07 -2.39
C LEU A 19 -0.48 -4.37 -1.02
N HIS A 20 0.07 -5.06 0.00
CA HIS A 20 0.10 -4.56 1.38
C HIS A 20 1.18 -3.48 1.61
N GLY A 21 1.14 -2.86 2.80
CA GLY A 21 2.11 -1.87 3.26
C GLY A 21 3.36 -2.47 3.93
N TRP A 22 4.30 -1.61 4.30
CA TRP A 22 5.55 -1.99 4.93
C TRP A 22 5.36 -2.81 6.22
N GLY A 23 6.16 -3.86 6.39
CA GLY A 23 6.22 -4.68 7.61
C GLY A 23 5.03 -5.63 7.80
N LEU A 24 4.10 -5.68 6.83
CA LEU A 24 2.90 -6.52 6.86
C LEU A 24 2.97 -7.61 5.80
N ASN A 25 1.85 -8.29 5.59
CA ASN A 25 1.66 -9.33 4.60
C ASN A 25 0.19 -9.31 4.13
N ALA A 26 -0.15 -10.17 3.17
CA ALA A 26 -1.45 -10.17 2.52
C ALA A 26 -2.64 -10.53 3.45
N GLU A 27 -2.39 -11.11 4.64
CA GLU A 27 -3.45 -11.40 5.60
C GLU A 27 -4.17 -10.13 6.10
N VAL A 28 -3.55 -8.95 5.94
CA VAL A 28 -4.20 -7.67 6.26
C VAL A 28 -5.50 -7.45 5.49
N TRP A 29 -5.65 -8.08 4.32
CA TRP A 29 -6.83 -7.95 3.46
C TRP A 29 -7.98 -8.87 3.85
N HIS A 30 -7.80 -9.73 4.86
CA HIS A 30 -8.81 -10.73 5.24
C HIS A 30 -10.18 -10.10 5.57
N CYS A 31 -10.20 -8.90 6.18
CA CYS A 31 -11.42 -8.23 6.60
C CYS A 31 -12.35 -7.75 5.47
N ILE A 32 -11.86 -7.66 4.23
CA ILE A 32 -12.63 -7.23 3.05
C ILE A 32 -12.76 -8.32 1.99
N ARG A 33 -12.11 -9.47 2.20
CA ARG A 33 -11.93 -10.51 1.19
C ARG A 33 -13.26 -11.13 0.77
N GLU A 34 -14.14 -11.42 1.73
CA GLU A 34 -15.46 -12.01 1.45
C GLU A 34 -16.36 -11.05 0.66
N GLU A 35 -16.42 -9.78 1.09
CA GLU A 35 -17.23 -8.75 0.42
C GLU A 35 -16.76 -8.53 -1.03
N LEU A 36 -15.45 -8.31 -1.23
CA LEU A 36 -14.90 -8.07 -2.55
C LEU A 36 -14.83 -9.32 -3.44
N GLY A 37 -14.73 -10.52 -2.88
CA GLY A 37 -14.60 -11.77 -3.64
C GLY A 37 -15.84 -12.13 -4.49
N SER A 38 -17.00 -11.56 -4.15
CA SER A 38 -18.22 -11.66 -4.98
C SER A 38 -18.20 -10.72 -6.20
N HIS A 39 -17.35 -9.68 -6.17
CA HIS A 39 -17.24 -8.67 -7.22
C HIS A 39 -15.97 -8.80 -8.06
N PHE A 40 -14.90 -9.35 -7.49
CA PHE A 40 -13.59 -9.46 -8.13
C PHE A 40 -12.99 -10.86 -7.94
N THR A 41 -12.14 -11.26 -8.86
CA THR A 41 -11.12 -12.28 -8.60
C THR A 41 -9.93 -11.58 -7.97
N LEU A 42 -9.76 -11.73 -6.67
CA LEU A 42 -8.73 -11.09 -5.87
C LEU A 42 -7.40 -11.82 -6.02
N HIS A 43 -6.32 -11.08 -6.21
CA HIS A 43 -4.95 -11.58 -6.24
C HIS A 43 -4.16 -10.91 -5.11
N LEU A 44 -3.97 -11.67 -4.04
CA LEU A 44 -3.30 -11.25 -2.82
C LEU A 44 -1.82 -11.64 -2.91
N ALA A 45 -0.92 -10.68 -2.75
CA ALA A 45 0.52 -10.94 -2.78
C ALA A 45 1.20 -10.53 -1.47
N ASP A 46 2.10 -11.37 -0.99
CA ASP A 46 3.12 -10.94 -0.04
C ASP A 46 4.28 -10.32 -0.85
N LEU A 47 4.63 -9.06 -0.60
CA LEU A 47 5.72 -8.37 -1.30
C LEU A 47 7.06 -9.12 -1.11
N PRO A 48 8.01 -9.04 -2.08
CA PRO A 48 9.32 -9.69 -1.96
C PRO A 48 10.02 -9.40 -0.64
N GLY A 49 10.36 -10.44 0.12
CA GLY A 49 11.02 -10.37 1.42
C GLY A 49 10.04 -10.27 2.61
N TYR A 50 8.75 -10.05 2.36
CA TYR A 50 7.73 -9.93 3.40
C TYR A 50 6.88 -11.20 3.50
N GLY A 51 6.34 -11.48 4.69
CA GLY A 51 5.45 -12.60 4.94
C GLY A 51 6.04 -13.94 4.47
N ARG A 52 5.33 -14.61 3.56
CA ARG A 52 5.70 -15.92 2.99
C ARG A 52 6.66 -15.81 1.80
N SER A 53 6.81 -14.62 1.22
CA SER A 53 7.72 -14.34 0.10
C SER A 53 9.17 -14.20 0.57
N SER A 54 9.69 -15.24 1.24
CA SER A 54 11.06 -15.28 1.79
C SER A 54 12.15 -15.44 0.70
N GLY A 55 13.41 -15.22 1.08
CA GLY A 55 14.57 -15.38 0.20
C GLY A 55 14.94 -14.13 -0.62
N PHE A 56 14.26 -13.02 -0.43
CA PHE A 56 14.64 -11.73 -1.02
C PHE A 56 15.32 -10.85 0.03
N GLY A 57 16.32 -10.08 -0.40
CA GLY A 57 16.97 -9.05 0.43
C GLY A 57 16.35 -7.67 0.21
N ALA A 58 17.11 -6.62 0.56
CA ALA A 58 16.74 -5.25 0.20
C ALA A 58 16.62 -5.08 -1.32
N MET A 59 15.64 -4.29 -1.77
CA MET A 59 15.38 -4.02 -3.18
C MET A 59 15.06 -2.54 -3.39
N THR A 60 15.33 -2.03 -4.59
CA THR A 60 14.73 -0.78 -5.06
C THR A 60 13.26 -0.99 -5.43
N LEU A 61 12.53 0.10 -5.67
CA LEU A 61 11.13 0.03 -6.10
C LEU A 61 10.99 -0.68 -7.45
N GLU A 62 11.90 -0.41 -8.39
CA GLU A 62 11.93 -1.00 -9.71
C GLU A 62 12.16 -2.51 -9.64
N GLU A 63 13.15 -2.93 -8.84
CA GLU A 63 13.47 -4.34 -8.63
C GLU A 63 12.30 -5.10 -7.99
N MET A 64 11.72 -4.53 -6.92
CA MET A 64 10.57 -5.10 -6.23
C MET A 64 9.38 -5.26 -7.18
N THR A 65 9.07 -4.22 -7.96
CA THR A 65 7.96 -4.24 -8.92
C THR A 65 8.19 -5.26 -10.02
N ALA A 66 9.41 -5.37 -10.55
CA ALA A 66 9.76 -6.35 -11.57
C ALA A 66 9.58 -7.79 -11.07
N GLN A 67 9.87 -8.08 -9.79
CA GLN A 67 9.58 -9.40 -9.22
C GLN A 67 8.07 -9.64 -9.10
N VAL A 68 7.32 -8.67 -8.56
CA VAL A 68 5.86 -8.76 -8.42
C VAL A 68 5.18 -9.02 -9.77
N ALA A 69 5.63 -8.35 -10.83
CA ALA A 69 5.05 -8.45 -12.16
C ALA A 69 5.16 -9.84 -12.81
N LYS A 70 6.12 -10.70 -12.41
CA LYS A 70 6.40 -11.98 -13.06
C LYS A 70 5.23 -12.96 -13.03
N ASN A 71 4.57 -13.06 -11.86
CA ASN A 71 3.50 -14.03 -11.61
C ASN A 71 2.14 -13.35 -11.39
N ALA A 72 2.07 -12.03 -11.57
CA ALA A 72 0.82 -11.29 -11.52
C ALA A 72 -0.07 -11.64 -12.73
N PRO A 73 -1.41 -11.48 -12.64
CA PRO A 73 -2.32 -11.68 -13.78
C PRO A 73 -1.96 -10.80 -14.97
N ASP A 74 -2.36 -11.21 -16.18
CA ASP A 74 -2.07 -10.48 -17.42
C ASP A 74 -2.65 -9.07 -17.41
N GLN A 75 -3.90 -8.93 -16.99
CA GLN A 75 -4.55 -7.64 -16.75
C GLN A 75 -5.34 -7.64 -15.44
N ALA A 76 -5.20 -6.56 -14.65
CA ALA A 76 -5.98 -6.36 -13.44
C ALA A 76 -6.12 -4.88 -13.08
N ILE A 77 -7.03 -4.59 -12.17
CA ILE A 77 -6.96 -3.39 -11.34
C ILE A 77 -5.84 -3.62 -10.32
N TRP A 78 -4.95 -2.64 -10.16
CA TRP A 78 -3.84 -2.71 -9.21
C TRP A 78 -4.11 -1.78 -8.04
N LEU A 79 -4.34 -2.37 -6.86
CA LEU A 79 -4.52 -1.64 -5.63
C LEU A 79 -3.33 -1.82 -4.70
N GLY A 80 -2.73 -0.71 -4.32
CA GLY A 80 -1.60 -0.68 -3.40
C GLY A 80 -1.85 0.17 -2.16
N TRP A 81 -1.59 -0.41 -0.99
CA TRP A 81 -1.65 0.28 0.28
C TRP A 81 -0.27 0.73 0.75
N SER A 82 -0.14 2.02 1.09
CA SER A 82 1.10 2.58 1.65
C SER A 82 2.30 2.28 0.73
N LEU A 83 3.31 1.53 1.17
CA LEU A 83 4.41 1.02 0.31
C LEU A 83 3.90 0.29 -0.94
N GLY A 84 2.90 -0.58 -0.80
CA GLY A 84 2.29 -1.27 -1.95
C GLY A 84 1.68 -0.30 -2.96
N GLY A 85 1.30 0.91 -2.53
CA GLY A 85 0.86 1.99 -3.41
C GLY A 85 1.96 2.45 -4.37
N LEU A 86 3.21 2.55 -3.91
CA LEU A 86 4.36 2.85 -4.78
C LEU A 86 4.61 1.72 -5.78
N VAL A 87 4.49 0.46 -5.35
CA VAL A 87 4.66 -0.71 -6.23
C VAL A 87 3.58 -0.75 -7.31
N ALA A 88 2.32 -0.51 -6.95
CA ALA A 88 1.21 -0.41 -7.91
C ALA A 88 1.41 0.77 -8.87
N SER A 89 1.85 1.92 -8.38
CA SER A 89 2.21 3.08 -9.20
C SER A 89 3.33 2.77 -10.19
N GLN A 90 4.39 2.09 -9.74
CA GLN A 90 5.49 1.68 -10.61
C GLN A 90 5.04 0.68 -11.67
N MET A 91 4.13 -0.24 -11.32
CA MET A 91 3.51 -1.17 -12.26
C MET A 91 2.73 -0.42 -13.35
N ALA A 92 1.95 0.59 -12.98
CA ALA A 92 1.21 1.43 -13.93
C ALA A 92 2.13 2.25 -14.85
N LEU A 93 3.31 2.65 -14.38
CA LEU A 93 4.31 3.38 -15.16
C LEU A 93 5.08 2.47 -16.14
N THR A 94 5.36 1.23 -15.75
CA THR A 94 6.23 0.31 -16.51
C THR A 94 5.49 -0.68 -17.38
N HIS A 95 4.25 -1.04 -17.01
CA HIS A 95 3.39 -2.00 -17.69
C HIS A 95 1.95 -1.48 -17.80
N PRO A 96 1.72 -0.27 -18.36
CA PRO A 96 0.38 0.33 -18.43
C PRO A 96 -0.65 -0.57 -19.12
N GLU A 97 -0.23 -1.40 -20.08
CA GLU A 97 -1.06 -2.39 -20.78
C GLU A 97 -1.60 -3.52 -19.88
N ARG A 98 -1.00 -3.72 -18.71
CA ARG A 98 -1.41 -4.72 -17.71
C ARG A 98 -2.26 -4.14 -16.58
N VAL A 99 -2.45 -2.82 -16.55
CA VAL A 99 -3.13 -2.09 -15.46
C VAL A 99 -4.42 -1.47 -15.99
N GLN A 100 -5.55 -2.13 -15.69
CA GLN A 100 -6.89 -1.63 -16.07
C GLN A 100 -7.28 -0.37 -15.30
N ALA A 101 -6.87 -0.28 -14.04
CA ALA A 101 -6.98 0.91 -13.20
C ALA A 101 -5.92 0.87 -12.10
N LEU A 102 -5.44 2.05 -11.69
CA LEU A 102 -4.56 2.23 -10.55
C LEU A 102 -5.37 2.70 -9.34
N VAL A 103 -5.24 2.00 -8.22
CA VAL A 103 -5.80 2.42 -6.94
C VAL A 103 -4.68 2.53 -5.91
N THR A 104 -4.56 3.69 -5.28
CA THR A 104 -3.68 3.86 -4.12
C THR A 104 -4.52 4.11 -2.89
N VAL A 105 -4.19 3.45 -1.78
CA VAL A 105 -4.85 3.68 -0.49
C VAL A 105 -3.82 4.09 0.55
N ALA A 106 -4.10 5.19 1.25
CA ALA A 106 -3.22 5.76 2.28
C ALA A 106 -1.74 5.74 1.86
N SER A 107 -1.47 6.21 0.64
CA SER A 107 -0.14 6.21 0.03
C SER A 107 0.18 7.60 -0.51
N SER A 108 1.47 7.90 -0.60
CA SER A 108 1.99 9.14 -1.17
C SER A 108 2.96 8.81 -2.30
N PRO A 109 2.96 9.56 -3.42
CA PRO A 109 4.01 9.43 -4.43
C PRO A 109 5.40 9.80 -3.91
N CYS A 110 5.46 10.56 -2.80
CA CYS A 110 6.68 10.95 -2.11
C CYS A 110 6.35 11.00 -0.61
N PHE A 111 6.71 9.95 0.12
CA PHE A 111 6.39 9.88 1.56
C PHE A 111 7.21 10.87 2.37
N SER A 112 8.46 11.10 1.98
CA SER A 112 9.31 12.10 2.62
C SER A 112 8.80 13.53 2.38
N ALA A 113 8.79 14.34 3.45
CA ALA A 113 8.62 15.78 3.33
C ALA A 113 9.74 16.37 2.47
N ARG A 114 9.38 17.25 1.53
CA ARG A 114 10.31 18.02 0.70
C ARG A 114 9.91 19.49 0.74
N GLU A 115 10.72 20.35 0.12
CA GLU A 115 10.33 21.75 -0.04
C GLU A 115 8.97 21.86 -0.74
N GLY A 116 8.04 22.59 -0.12
CA GLY A 116 6.66 22.74 -0.61
C GLY A 116 5.80 21.46 -0.59
N TRP A 117 6.29 20.36 -0.02
CA TRP A 117 5.61 19.06 -0.06
C TRP A 117 5.41 18.45 1.34
N PRO A 118 4.16 18.27 1.80
CA PRO A 118 3.88 17.60 3.07
C PRO A 118 4.28 16.11 3.04
N GLY A 119 4.89 15.63 4.12
CA GLY A 119 5.25 14.23 4.27
C GLY A 119 5.89 13.93 5.63
N ILE A 120 6.45 12.74 5.77
CA ILE A 120 7.23 12.30 6.92
C ILE A 120 8.62 12.95 6.82
N LYS A 121 9.11 13.54 7.91
CA LYS A 121 10.48 14.06 7.92
C LYS A 121 11.49 12.93 7.63
N PRO A 122 12.44 13.08 6.68
CA PRO A 122 13.38 12.02 6.34
C PRO A 122 14.17 11.47 7.53
N GLU A 123 14.46 12.31 8.52
CA GLU A 123 15.18 11.94 9.74
C GLU A 123 14.38 10.98 10.63
N ILE A 124 13.04 11.05 10.57
CA ILE A 124 12.17 10.12 11.29
C ILE A 124 12.25 8.73 10.66
N LEU A 125 12.25 8.63 9.33
CA LEU A 125 12.44 7.36 8.61
C LEU A 125 13.85 6.80 8.86
N GLY A 126 14.88 7.65 8.84
CA GLY A 126 16.25 7.26 9.22
C GLY A 126 16.36 6.77 10.66
N GLY A 127 15.62 7.39 11.59
CA GLY A 127 15.54 6.93 12.97
C GLY A 127 14.91 5.54 13.11
N PHE A 128 13.85 5.24 12.34
CA PHE A 128 13.30 3.87 12.29
C PHE A 128 14.30 2.87 11.72
N GLN A 129 15.05 3.22 10.66
CA GLN A 129 16.09 2.35 10.08
C GLN A 129 17.19 2.00 11.12
N GLN A 130 17.67 2.99 11.89
CA GLN A 130 18.64 2.72 12.95
C GLN A 130 18.05 1.83 14.05
N GLN A 131 16.84 2.13 14.52
CA GLN A 131 16.21 1.41 15.62
C GLN A 131 15.85 -0.04 15.31
N LEU A 132 15.66 -0.40 14.03
CA LEU A 132 15.47 -1.80 13.61
C LEU A 132 16.68 -2.68 13.94
N SER A 133 17.88 -2.08 14.01
CA SER A 133 19.11 -2.80 14.38
C SER A 133 19.22 -3.02 15.90
N ASP A 134 18.57 -2.17 16.69
CA ASP A 134 18.67 -2.18 18.16
C ASP A 134 17.51 -2.96 18.82
N ASP A 135 16.26 -2.67 18.46
CA ASP A 135 15.05 -3.30 18.99
C ASP A 135 14.02 -3.44 17.87
N PHE A 136 14.22 -4.48 17.08
CA PHE A 136 13.42 -4.81 15.91
C PHE A 136 11.92 -4.86 16.20
N GLN A 137 11.51 -5.67 17.18
CA GLN A 137 10.09 -5.93 17.44
C GLN A 137 9.37 -4.66 17.90
N ARG A 138 9.97 -3.91 18.83
CA ARG A 138 9.37 -2.66 19.31
C ARG A 138 9.30 -1.61 18.22
N THR A 139 10.27 -1.57 17.33
CA THR A 139 10.32 -0.60 16.22
C THR A 139 9.21 -0.87 15.21
N VAL A 140 9.01 -2.13 14.83
CA VAL A 140 7.88 -2.55 13.98
C VAL A 140 6.55 -2.23 14.66
N GLU A 141 6.38 -2.59 15.94
CA GLU A 141 5.14 -2.31 16.67
C GLU A 141 4.84 -0.80 16.77
N ARG A 142 5.87 0.03 16.99
CA ARG A 142 5.70 1.50 17.03
C ARG A 142 5.27 2.03 15.67
N PHE A 143 5.86 1.55 14.58
CA PHE A 143 5.49 1.99 13.24
C PHE A 143 4.03 1.62 12.90
N LEU A 144 3.60 0.40 13.23
CA LEU A 144 2.23 -0.06 13.03
C LEU A 144 1.23 0.74 13.87
N ALA A 145 1.57 1.08 15.11
CA ALA A 145 0.70 1.85 15.99
C ALA A 145 0.38 3.25 15.43
N LEU A 146 1.30 3.88 14.68
CA LEU A 146 1.07 5.18 14.05
C LEU A 146 -0.05 5.14 12.99
N GLN A 147 -0.34 3.96 12.44
CA GLN A 147 -1.25 3.79 11.31
C GLN A 147 -2.73 3.92 11.71
N THR A 148 -3.05 3.74 13.00
CA THR A 148 -4.45 3.68 13.47
C THR A 148 -4.82 4.82 14.41
N LEU A 149 -3.88 5.73 14.71
CA LEU A 149 -4.11 6.82 15.66
C LEU A 149 -5.26 7.73 15.24
N GLY A 150 -6.10 8.09 16.22
CA GLY A 150 -7.19 9.05 16.05
C GLY A 150 -8.53 8.45 15.64
N THR A 151 -8.61 7.19 15.19
CA THR A 151 -9.89 6.55 14.85
C THR A 151 -10.66 6.10 16.10
N GLU A 152 -11.98 5.95 15.97
CA GLU A 152 -12.84 5.39 17.04
C GLU A 152 -12.43 3.95 17.42
N THR A 153 -11.90 3.20 16.44
CA THR A 153 -11.46 1.80 16.56
C THR A 153 -9.96 1.63 16.75
N ALA A 154 -9.19 2.71 17.00
CA ALA A 154 -7.73 2.74 16.94
C ALA A 154 -7.03 1.59 17.67
N ARG A 155 -7.51 1.24 18.88
CA ARG A 155 -6.95 0.15 19.70
C ARG A 155 -7.21 -1.23 19.08
N GLN A 156 -8.40 -1.44 18.53
CA GLN A 156 -8.76 -2.70 17.89
C GLN A 156 -7.99 -2.87 16.58
N ASP A 157 -7.95 -1.81 15.77
CA ASP A 157 -7.23 -1.81 14.48
C ASP A 157 -5.73 -2.07 14.69
N ALA A 158 -5.12 -1.45 15.71
CA ALA A 158 -3.72 -1.68 16.06
C ALA A 158 -3.46 -3.15 16.46
N ARG A 159 -4.39 -3.77 17.20
CA ARG A 159 -4.30 -5.20 17.53
C ARG A 159 -4.42 -6.07 16.30
N THR A 160 -5.31 -5.75 15.36
CA THR A 160 -5.46 -6.46 14.09
C THR A 160 -4.15 -6.41 13.29
N LEU A 161 -3.56 -5.22 13.11
CA LEU A 161 -2.27 -5.08 12.42
C LEU A 161 -1.15 -5.85 13.14
N LYS A 162 -1.10 -5.77 14.47
CA LYS A 162 -0.13 -6.53 15.27
C LYS A 162 -0.31 -8.04 15.10
N SER A 163 -1.55 -8.55 15.08
CA SER A 163 -1.79 -9.99 14.86
C SER A 163 -1.38 -10.45 13.46
N VAL A 164 -1.55 -9.61 12.43
CA VAL A 164 -1.11 -9.92 11.06
C VAL A 164 0.41 -10.08 11.00
N VAL A 165 1.15 -9.20 11.67
CA VAL A 165 2.62 -9.30 11.74
C VAL A 165 3.07 -10.53 12.51
N LEU A 166 2.49 -10.77 13.69
CA LEU A 166 2.90 -11.89 14.56
C LEU A 166 2.44 -13.27 14.05
N ALA A 167 1.55 -13.34 13.06
CA ALA A 167 1.09 -14.58 12.45
C ALA A 167 2.07 -15.18 11.44
N GLN A 168 3.14 -14.45 11.07
CA GLN A 168 4.15 -14.89 10.11
C GLN A 168 5.56 -14.72 10.70
N PRO A 169 6.57 -15.44 10.20
CA PRO A 169 7.96 -15.12 10.48
C PRO A 169 8.26 -13.66 10.12
N MET A 170 9.07 -13.03 10.95
CA MET A 170 9.45 -11.64 10.73
C MET A 170 10.39 -11.53 9.51
N PRO A 171 10.24 -10.49 8.66
CA PRO A 171 11.18 -10.22 7.58
C PRO A 171 12.59 -9.94 8.09
N ASP A 172 13.59 -10.23 7.27
CA ASP A 172 14.97 -9.85 7.55
C ASP A 172 15.11 -8.33 7.70
N VAL A 173 16.00 -7.90 8.58
CA VAL A 173 16.24 -6.46 8.85
C VAL A 173 16.60 -5.71 7.58
N GLU A 174 17.34 -6.33 6.66
CA GLU A 174 17.70 -5.74 5.37
C GLU A 174 16.48 -5.44 4.50
N VAL A 175 15.50 -6.35 4.46
CA VAL A 175 14.23 -6.14 3.73
C VAL A 175 13.46 -4.95 4.31
N LEU A 176 13.34 -4.91 5.65
CA LEU A 176 12.65 -3.81 6.32
C LEU A 176 13.36 -2.47 6.09
N ASN A 177 14.69 -2.44 6.19
CA ASN A 177 15.49 -1.25 5.93
C ASN A 177 15.37 -0.77 4.48
N GLY A 178 15.40 -1.70 3.52
CA GLY A 178 15.17 -1.40 2.11
C GLY A 178 13.78 -0.83 1.85
N GLY A 179 12.75 -1.37 2.49
CA GLY A 179 11.39 -0.83 2.41
C GLY A 179 11.28 0.60 2.96
N LEU A 180 11.93 0.90 4.09
CA LEU A 180 12.01 2.27 4.60
C LEU A 180 12.82 3.18 3.68
N GLU A 181 13.85 2.66 3.02
CA GLU A 181 14.64 3.42 2.03
C GLU A 181 13.80 3.80 0.82
N ILE A 182 12.94 2.90 0.32
CA ILE A 182 11.97 3.20 -0.73
C ILE A 182 11.07 4.37 -0.31
N LEU A 183 10.45 4.29 0.88
CA LEU A 183 9.59 5.36 1.39
C LEU A 183 10.35 6.68 1.55
N LYS A 184 11.63 6.61 1.96
CA LYS A 184 12.45 7.79 2.19
C LYS A 184 12.86 8.49 0.90
N THR A 185 13.16 7.74 -0.16
CA THR A 185 13.87 8.27 -1.33
C THR A 185 12.98 8.46 -2.56
N VAL A 186 11.98 7.60 -2.76
CA VAL A 186 11.15 7.61 -3.97
C VAL A 186 10.31 8.87 -4.08
N ASP A 187 10.25 9.40 -5.29
CA ASP A 187 9.39 10.52 -5.68
C ASP A 187 8.77 10.28 -7.05
N LEU A 188 7.50 9.86 -7.06
CA LEU A 188 6.72 9.60 -8.27
C LEU A 188 5.79 10.76 -8.66
N ARG A 189 5.95 11.95 -8.06
CA ARG A 189 5.07 13.10 -8.33
C ARG A 189 5.03 13.49 -9.80
N GLU A 190 6.20 13.58 -10.42
CA GLU A 190 6.33 13.92 -11.85
C GLU A 190 6.01 12.73 -12.77
N PRO A 191 6.57 11.52 -12.59
CA PRO A 191 6.25 10.38 -13.44
C PRO A 191 4.75 10.05 -13.54
N LEU A 192 4.01 10.13 -12.42
CA LEU A 192 2.59 9.77 -12.41
C LEU A 192 1.69 10.73 -13.22
N LYS A 193 2.20 11.85 -13.72
CA LYS A 193 1.46 12.73 -14.65
C LYS A 193 1.16 12.04 -15.99
N SER A 194 1.95 11.05 -16.39
CA SER A 194 1.79 10.38 -17.70
C SER A 194 0.85 9.16 -17.68
N VAL A 195 0.31 8.82 -16.51
CA VAL A 195 -0.60 7.68 -16.32
C VAL A 195 -1.98 8.05 -16.84
N ASN A 196 -2.51 7.24 -17.78
CA ASN A 196 -3.75 7.56 -18.52
C ASN A 196 -4.93 6.62 -18.21
N MET A 197 -4.69 5.45 -17.61
CA MET A 197 -5.79 4.60 -17.15
C MET A 197 -6.47 5.24 -15.92
N PRO A 198 -7.70 4.83 -15.58
CA PRO A 198 -8.39 5.33 -14.39
C PRO A 198 -7.51 5.23 -13.14
N PHE A 199 -7.33 6.37 -12.46
CA PHE A 199 -6.49 6.49 -11.28
C PHE A 199 -7.29 7.03 -10.09
N LEU A 200 -7.58 6.17 -9.11
CA LEU A 200 -8.29 6.49 -7.88
C LEU A 200 -7.33 6.54 -6.68
N ARG A 201 -7.43 7.59 -5.87
CA ARG A 201 -6.61 7.77 -4.65
C ARG A 201 -7.50 7.85 -3.42
N LEU A 202 -7.36 6.89 -2.52
CA LEU A 202 -8.13 6.78 -1.28
C LEU A 202 -7.26 7.23 -0.10
N TYR A 203 -7.77 8.15 0.72
CA TYR A 203 -7.05 8.68 1.87
C TYR A 203 -7.88 8.56 3.16
N GLY A 204 -7.20 8.42 4.30
CA GLY A 204 -7.79 8.68 5.60
C GLY A 204 -7.58 10.13 6.03
N TYR A 205 -8.60 10.78 6.56
CA TYR A 205 -8.48 12.16 7.03
C TYR A 205 -7.52 12.33 8.22
N LEU A 206 -7.47 11.30 9.08
CA LEU A 206 -6.69 11.24 10.33
C LEU A 206 -5.31 10.60 10.14
N ASP A 207 -4.93 10.31 8.90
CA ASP A 207 -3.66 9.64 8.60
C ASP A 207 -2.45 10.49 9.06
N GLY A 208 -1.65 9.90 9.95
CA GLY A 208 -0.45 10.52 10.52
C GLY A 208 0.82 10.32 9.70
N LEU A 209 0.79 9.43 8.69
CA LEU A 209 1.93 9.13 7.81
C LEU A 209 1.77 9.81 6.45
N VAL A 210 0.54 9.84 5.92
CA VAL A 210 0.20 10.49 4.64
C VAL A 210 -0.72 11.68 4.94
N PRO A 211 -0.18 12.90 5.03
CA PRO A 211 -0.99 14.04 5.42
C PRO A 211 -2.07 14.33 4.37
N ARG A 212 -3.35 14.38 4.77
CA ARG A 212 -4.49 14.73 3.89
C ARG A 212 -4.28 15.99 3.02
N LYS A 213 -3.38 16.88 3.44
CA LYS A 213 -2.97 18.09 2.68
C LYS A 213 -2.45 17.77 1.28
N ILE A 214 -1.93 16.58 1.03
CA ILE A 214 -1.45 16.21 -0.31
C ILE A 214 -2.59 15.97 -1.30
N ALA A 215 -3.80 15.62 -0.85
CA ALA A 215 -4.92 15.32 -1.74
C ALA A 215 -5.26 16.49 -2.70
N PRO A 216 -5.54 17.72 -2.23
CA PRO A 216 -5.82 18.84 -3.14
C PRO A 216 -4.60 19.27 -3.99
N LEU A 217 -3.37 19.09 -3.48
CA LEU A 217 -2.17 19.35 -4.27
C LEU A 217 -2.08 18.38 -5.45
N LEU A 218 -2.37 17.10 -5.21
CA LEU A 218 -2.37 16.07 -6.23
C LEU A 218 -3.59 16.14 -7.14
N ASP A 219 -4.75 16.63 -6.67
CA ASP A 219 -5.90 16.92 -7.56
C ASP A 219 -5.52 17.95 -8.63
N THR A 220 -4.69 18.94 -8.25
CA THR A 220 -4.15 19.94 -9.18
C THR A 220 -3.04 19.36 -10.06
N LEU A 221 -2.13 18.57 -9.48
CA LEU A 221 -0.96 18.04 -10.18
C LEU A 221 -1.33 16.93 -11.19
N TRP A 222 -2.36 16.13 -10.90
CA TRP A 222 -2.81 14.99 -11.69
C TRP A 222 -4.31 15.12 -12.00
N PRO A 223 -4.69 16.00 -12.94
CA PRO A 223 -6.10 16.33 -13.21
C PRO A 223 -6.93 15.15 -13.74
N HIS A 224 -6.28 14.10 -14.26
CA HIS A 224 -6.93 12.87 -14.71
C HIS A 224 -7.23 11.87 -13.58
N SER A 225 -6.67 12.08 -12.39
CA SER A 225 -6.89 11.23 -11.23
C SER A 225 -8.00 11.77 -10.34
N THR A 226 -8.70 10.88 -9.64
CA THR A 226 -9.73 11.25 -8.66
C THR A 226 -9.26 10.92 -7.25
N SER A 227 -9.80 11.62 -6.25
CA SER A 227 -9.48 11.38 -4.84
C SER A 227 -10.74 11.24 -4.00
N GLN A 228 -10.66 10.41 -2.96
CA GLN A 228 -11.69 10.28 -1.94
C GLN A 228 -11.03 10.25 -0.56
N ILE A 229 -11.50 11.11 0.35
CA ILE A 229 -11.00 11.18 1.73
C ILE A 229 -12.07 10.61 2.67
N MET A 230 -11.74 9.56 3.41
CA MET A 230 -12.59 8.96 4.43
C MET A 230 -12.43 9.73 5.75
N ALA A 231 -13.47 10.48 6.11
CA ALA A 231 -13.44 11.51 7.16
C ALA A 231 -13.02 11.02 8.55
N LYS A 232 -13.31 9.75 8.88
CA LYS A 232 -13.01 9.16 10.19
C LYS A 232 -11.92 8.08 10.15
N ALA A 233 -11.29 7.87 9.00
CA ALA A 233 -10.23 6.88 8.84
C ALA A 233 -8.84 7.49 9.03
N ALA A 234 -7.90 6.68 9.52
CA ALA A 234 -6.46 6.96 9.53
C ALA A 234 -5.77 6.22 8.37
N HIS A 235 -4.58 5.64 8.60
CA HIS A 235 -3.76 5.03 7.55
C HIS A 235 -4.28 3.66 7.06
N ALA A 236 -5.20 3.03 7.78
CA ALA A 236 -5.82 1.74 7.40
C ALA A 236 -7.34 1.87 7.18
N PRO A 237 -7.79 2.60 6.14
CA PRO A 237 -9.21 2.84 5.90
C PRO A 237 -10.01 1.58 5.60
N PHE A 238 -9.42 0.57 4.97
CA PHE A 238 -10.08 -0.72 4.69
C PHE A 238 -10.30 -1.58 5.94
N ILE A 239 -9.56 -1.33 7.04
CA ILE A 239 -9.78 -1.99 8.33
C ILE A 239 -10.87 -1.26 9.11
N SER A 240 -10.73 0.06 9.23
CA SER A 240 -11.63 0.89 10.06
C SER A 240 -12.99 1.14 9.40
N HIS A 241 -13.05 1.20 8.07
CA HIS A 241 -14.25 1.55 7.28
C HIS A 241 -14.40 0.61 6.07
N PRO A 242 -14.47 -0.72 6.27
CA PRO A 242 -14.45 -1.72 5.19
C PRO A 242 -15.57 -1.49 4.16
N ALA A 243 -16.80 -1.24 4.61
CA ALA A 243 -17.93 -1.01 3.71
C ALA A 243 -17.72 0.21 2.77
N ALA A 244 -17.24 1.34 3.32
CA ALA A 244 -16.97 2.54 2.50
C ALA A 244 -15.81 2.32 1.52
N PHE A 245 -14.81 1.52 1.93
CA PHE A 245 -13.71 1.11 1.07
C PHE A 245 -14.17 0.19 -0.06
N CYS A 246 -14.92 -0.87 0.25
CA CYS A 246 -15.46 -1.81 -0.74
C CYS A 246 -16.36 -1.09 -1.75
N GLN A 247 -17.23 -0.19 -1.28
CA GLN A 247 -18.11 0.59 -2.14
C GLN A 247 -17.33 1.46 -3.14
N ALA A 248 -16.21 2.06 -2.74
CA ALA A 248 -15.37 2.85 -3.65
C ALA A 248 -14.83 2.00 -4.81
N LEU A 249 -14.41 0.75 -4.52
CA LEU A 249 -13.91 -0.18 -5.54
C LEU A 249 -15.02 -0.71 -6.46
N ILE A 250 -16.20 -0.99 -5.92
CA ILE A 250 -17.36 -1.43 -6.72
C ILE A 250 -17.83 -0.31 -7.66
N THR A 251 -17.81 0.94 -7.19
CA THR A 251 -18.09 2.12 -8.03
C THR A 251 -17.05 2.27 -9.13
N LEU A 252 -15.75 2.13 -8.81
CA LEU A 252 -14.69 2.15 -9.83
C LEU A 252 -14.90 1.07 -10.89
N LYS A 253 -15.16 -0.18 -10.48
CA LYS A 253 -15.45 -1.28 -11.40
C LYS A 253 -16.57 -0.95 -12.39
N SER A 254 -17.61 -0.25 -11.92
CA SER A 254 -18.77 0.11 -12.75
C SER A 254 -18.45 1.21 -13.79
N SER A 255 -17.29 1.86 -13.68
CA SER A 255 -16.81 2.90 -14.59
C SER A 255 -15.74 2.42 -15.59
N LEU A 256 -15.36 1.13 -15.55
CA LEU A 256 -14.41 0.48 -16.45
C LEU A 256 -15.13 -0.27 -17.57
#